data_AF-A0A5R9FU50-F1
#
_entry.id   AF-A0A5R9FU50-F1
#
_cell.length_a   1.000
_cell.length_b   1.000
_cell.length_c   1.000
_cell.angle_alpha   90.00
_cell.angle_beta   90.00
_cell.angle_gamma   90.00
#
_symmetry.space_group_name_H-M   'P 1'
#
loop_
_entity.id
_entity.type
_entity.pdbx_description
1 polymer ?
#
loop_
_entity_poly.entity_id
_entity_poly.type
_entity_poly.pdbx_seq_one_letter_code
_entity_poly.pdbx_strand_id
1 'polypeptide(L)' 'MDGYLSFVDDTTEWTGTDITFDIVPTGDGTEVRFTHLGLAPHFECFEKCSSGWRYYIATSLHDHIIDHLGQPNQKEGAPS' A
#
# COMPACT_ATOMS: atom_id res chain seq x y z
N MET A 1 -10.25 -9.75 -3.96
CA MET A 1 -10.44 -8.34 -3.59
C MET A 1 -10.46 -7.59 -4.90
N ASP A 2 -11.49 -6.76 -5.16
CA ASP A 2 -11.58 -6.03 -6.43
C ASP A 2 -10.81 -4.71 -6.27
N GLY A 3 -9.61 -4.64 -6.84
CA GLY A 3 -8.74 -3.46 -6.71
C GLY A 3 -9.03 -2.44 -7.80
N TYR A 4 -10.16 -1.75 -7.68
CA TYR A 4 -10.55 -0.69 -8.60
C TYR A 4 -9.60 0.51 -8.47
N LEU A 5 -8.92 0.84 -9.58
CA LEU A 5 -8.00 1.96 -9.67
C LEU A 5 -8.56 3.02 -10.62
N SER A 6 -9.02 4.16 -10.10
CA SER A 6 -9.65 5.24 -10.87
C SER A 6 -8.69 6.03 -11.80
N PHE A 7 -7.40 5.68 -11.81
CA PHE A 7 -6.34 6.45 -12.43
C PHE A 7 -5.56 5.70 -13.52
N VAL A 8 -6.02 4.50 -13.88
CA VAL A 8 -5.52 3.67 -14.99
C VAL A 8 -6.70 3.29 -15.87
N ASP A 9 -6.45 2.98 -17.15
CA ASP A 9 -7.49 2.59 -18.09
C ASP A 9 -7.99 1.18 -17.77
N ASP A 10 -7.08 0.26 -17.43
CA ASP A 10 -7.42 -1.05 -16.86
C ASP A 10 -7.57 -0.98 -15.34
N THR A 11 -8.78 -0.69 -14.88
CA THR A 11 -9.09 -0.64 -13.44
C THR A 11 -9.02 -1.99 -12.73
N THR A 12 -8.75 -3.09 -13.44
CA THR A 12 -8.74 -4.45 -12.91
C THR A 12 -7.35 -5.01 -12.67
N GLU A 13 -6.28 -4.21 -12.82
CA GLU A 13 -4.87 -4.63 -12.68
C GLU A 13 -4.54 -5.31 -11.33
N TRP A 14 -5.29 -5.05 -10.27
CA TRP A 14 -5.12 -5.71 -8.96
C TRP A 14 -5.99 -6.97 -8.80
N THR A 15 -6.77 -7.33 -9.81
CA THR A 15 -7.60 -8.54 -9.77
C THR A 15 -6.72 -9.77 -9.81
N GLY A 16 -6.82 -10.61 -8.79
CA GLY A 16 -6.00 -11.81 -8.66
C GLY A 16 -4.57 -11.53 -8.18
N THR A 17 -4.28 -10.32 -7.70
CA THR A 17 -3.07 -10.02 -6.93
C THR A 17 -3.35 -10.16 -5.43
N ASP A 18 -2.29 -10.33 -4.65
CA ASP A 18 -2.37 -10.46 -3.19
C ASP A 18 -1.50 -9.42 -2.50
N ILE A 19 -1.98 -8.91 -1.36
CA ILE A 19 -1.18 -8.10 -0.44
C ILE A 19 -0.86 -8.93 0.78
N THR A 20 0.41 -9.03 1.11
CA THR A 20 0.90 -9.84 2.23
C THR A 20 1.76 -9.01 3.16
N PHE A 21 1.66 -9.33 4.45
CA PHE A 21 2.46 -8.76 5.52
C PHE A 21 3.07 -9.90 6.31
N ASP A 22 4.41 -10.00 6.31
CA ASP A 22 5.11 -10.85 7.26
C ASP A 22 5.54 -9.99 8.45
N ILE A 23 5.16 -10.41 9.65
CA ILE A 23 5.42 -9.69 10.89
C ILE A 23 6.28 -10.59 11.77
N VAL A 24 7.51 -10.15 12.05
CA VAL A 24 8.50 -10.96 12.76
C VAL A 24 9.02 -10.18 13.97
N PRO A 25 9.00 -10.76 15.18
CA PRO A 25 9.61 -10.12 16.33
C PRO A 25 11.13 -10.06 16.16
N THR A 26 11.72 -8.92 16.51
CA THR A 26 13.18 -8.73 16.59
C THR A 26 13.56 -8.47 18.05
N GLY A 27 14.87 -8.42 18.35
CA GLY A 27 15.34 -8.19 19.72
C GLY A 27 14.83 -6.88 20.33
N ASP A 28 14.71 -5.83 19.51
CA ASP A 28 14.38 -4.48 19.93
C ASP A 28 13.06 -3.97 19.34
N GLY A 29 12.26 -4.82 18.70
CA GLY A 29 11.03 -4.39 18.05
C GLY A 29 10.38 -5.45 17.16
N THR A 30 9.80 -4.99 16.05
CA THR A 30 9.10 -5.82 15.07
C THR A 30 9.56 -5.43 13.66
N GLU A 31 9.95 -6.42 12.85
CA GLU A 31 10.14 -6.26 11.41
C GLU A 31 8.80 -6.50 10.72
N VAL A 32 8.39 -5.55 9.87
CA VAL A 32 7.21 -5.67 9.01
C VAL A 32 7.66 -5.71 7.56
N ARG A 33 7.37 -6.79 6.86
CA ARG A 33 7.65 -6.95 5.43
C ARG A 33 6.35 -6.87 4.65
N PHE A 34 6.24 -5.85 3.80
CA PHE A 34 5.11 -5.69 2.89
C PHE A 34 5.46 -6.26 1.52
N THR A 35 4.56 -7.04 0.94
CA THR A 35 4.66 -7.49 -0.46
C THR A 35 3.31 -7.39 -1.16
N HIS A 36 3.29 -6.74 -2.33
CA HIS A 36 2.19 -6.83 -3.29
C HIS A 36 2.52 -7.89 -4.34
N LEU A 37 2.09 -9.12 -4.08
CA LEU A 37 2.29 -10.27 -4.96
C LEU A 37 1.45 -10.14 -6.22
N GLY A 38 2.09 -10.18 -7.39
CA GLY A 38 1.42 -10.03 -8.68
C GLY A 38 1.46 -8.61 -9.26
N LEU A 39 1.93 -7.62 -8.50
CA LEU A 39 2.21 -6.29 -9.05
C LEU A 39 3.39 -6.35 -10.02
N ALA A 40 3.11 -6.25 -11.32
CA ALA A 40 4.09 -6.44 -12.38
C ALA A 40 4.42 -5.13 -13.13
N PRO A 41 5.65 -4.95 -13.64
CA PRO A 41 6.06 -3.73 -14.35
C PRO A 41 5.27 -3.37 -15.62
N HIS A 42 4.47 -4.30 -16.14
CA HIS A 42 3.63 -4.06 -17.32
C HIS A 42 2.27 -3.46 -16.98
N PHE A 43 1.91 -3.39 -15.70
CA PHE A 43 0.71 -2.68 -15.25
C PHE A 43 0.94 -1.18 -15.36
N GLU A 44 -0.04 -0.47 -15.90
CA GLU A 44 -0.12 0.99 -15.97
C GLU A 44 0.06 1.61 -14.59
N CYS A 45 -0.47 0.96 -13.55
CA CYS A 45 -0.35 1.47 -12.19
C CYS A 45 1.03 1.29 -11.59
N PHE A 46 1.93 0.47 -12.17
CA PHE A 46 3.10 -0.08 -11.47
C PHE A 46 3.92 0.97 -10.71
N GLU A 47 4.30 2.06 -11.35
CA GLU A 47 5.09 3.12 -10.73
C GLU A 47 4.33 3.86 -9.63
N LYS A 48 3.07 4.22 -9.88
CA LYS A 48 2.23 4.94 -8.91
C LYS A 48 1.84 4.04 -7.73
N CYS A 49 1.53 2.78 -7.98
CA CYS A 49 1.27 1.74 -6.99
C CYS A 49 2.51 1.49 -6.13
N SER A 50 3.69 1.32 -6.74
CA SER A 50 4.96 1.11 -6.02
C SER A 50 5.34 2.31 -5.14
N SER A 51 5.21 3.52 -5.68
CA SER A 51 5.45 4.76 -4.94
C SER A 51 4.45 4.96 -3.80
N GLY A 52 3.16 4.71 -4.07
CA GLY A 52 2.11 4.76 -3.07
C GLY A 52 2.36 3.79 -1.93
N TRP A 53 2.70 2.54 -2.23
CA TRP A 53 3.03 1.55 -1.20
C TRP A 53 4.23 1.94 -0.37
N ARG A 54 5.27 2.54 -0.97
CA ARG A 54 6.41 3.07 -0.20
C ARG A 54 5.94 4.11 0.83
N TYR A 55 5.08 5.05 0.45
CA TYR A 55 4.55 6.04 1.38
C TYR A 55 3.65 5.43 2.47
N TYR A 56 2.68 4.61 2.07
CA TYR A 56 1.75 4.01 3.02
C TYR A 56 2.44 3.14 4.06
N ILE A 57 3.45 2.36 3.67
CA ILE A 57 4.14 1.45 4.58
C ILE A 57 5.23 2.15 5.37
N ALA A 58 6.11 2.91 4.71
CA ALA A 58 7.29 3.48 5.36
C ALA A 58 7.01 4.79 6.13
N THR A 59 5.86 5.42 5.90
CA THR A 59 5.49 6.68 6.57
C THR A 59 4.17 6.54 7.29
N SER A 60 3.05 6.41 6.57
CA SER A 60 1.72 6.48 7.18
C SER A 60 1.48 5.38 8.23
N LEU A 61 1.77 4.13 7.89
CA LEU A 61 1.63 2.99 8.82
C LEU A 61 2.64 3.07 9.96
N HIS A 62 3.89 3.42 9.65
CA HIS A 62 4.94 3.60 10.65
C HIS A 62 4.53 4.62 11.71
N ASP A 63 4.12 5.82 11.30
CA ASP A 63 3.71 6.90 12.20
C ASP A 63 2.43 6.54 12.97
N HIS A 64 1.52 5.77 12.37
CA HIS A 64 0.36 5.23 13.08
C HIS A 64 0.75 4.23 14.18
N ILE A 65 1.74 3.38 13.94
CA ILE A 65 2.22 2.40 14.92
C ILE A 65 2.91 3.10 16.09
N ILE A 66 3.74 4.12 15.80
CA ILE A 66 4.55 4.80 16.81
C ILE A 66 3.75 5.85 17.59
N ASP A 67 3.00 6.70 16.89
CA ASP A 67 2.38 7.91 17.45
C ASP A 67 0.85 7.91 17.39
N HIS A 68 0.22 6.89 16.82
CA HIS A 68 -1.22 6.84 16.50
C HIS A 68 -1.69 7.89 15.48
N LEU A 69 -0.77 8.49 14.71
CA LEU A 69 -1.03 9.57 13.75
C LEU A 69 -0.77 9.12 12.30
N GLY A 70 -1.59 8.21 11.79
CA GLY A 70 -1.50 7.80 10.38
C GLY A 70 -1.85 8.94 9.42
N GLN A 71 -1.22 8.92 8.24
CA GLN A 71 -1.43 9.91 7.18
C GLN A 71 -1.89 9.24 5.87
N PRO A 72 -2.99 8.48 5.84
CA PRO A 72 -3.48 7.94 4.57
C PRO A 72 -4.00 9.06 3.68
N ASN A 73 -4.05 8.84 2.36
CA ASN A 73 -4.74 9.79 1.46
C ASN A 73 -6.16 10.03 1.97
N GLN A 74 -6.63 11.27 1.81
CA GLN A 74 -8.03 11.60 2.09
C GLN A 74 -8.93 10.70 1.22
N LYS A 75 -10.06 10.29 1.81
CA LYS A 75 -11.08 9.55 1.07
C LYS A 75 -11.50 10.38 -0.14
N GLU A 76 -11.54 9.78 -1.32
CA GLU A 76 -11.95 10.46 -2.55
C GLU A 76 -13.34 11.10 -2.32
N GLY A 77 -13.43 12.43 -2.43
CA GLY A 77 -14.64 13.21 -2.12
C GLY A 77 -14.77 13.77 -0.70
N ALA A 78 -13.78 13.59 0.19
CA ALA A 78 -13.72 14.32 1.46
C ALA A 78 -13.34 15.79 1.21
N PRO A 79 -14.01 16.78 1.83
CA PRO A 79 -13.62 18.18 1.69
C PRO A 79 -12.23 18.41 2.31
N SER A 80 -11.40 19.18 1.60
CA SER A 80 -10.09 19.67 2.05
C SER A 80 -10.19 20.58 3.26
#